data_AF-A0A957NDX9-F1
#
_entry.id   AF-A0A957NDX9-F1
#
_cell.length_a   1.000
_cell.length_b   1.000
_cell.length_c   1.000
_cell.angle_alpha   90.00
_cell.angle_beta   90.00
_cell.angle_gamma   90.00
#
_symmetry.space_group_name_H-M   'P 1'
#
loop_
_entity.id
_entity.type
_entity.pdbx_description
1 polymer ?
#
loop_
_entity_poly.entity_id
_entity_poly.type
_entity_poly.pdbx_seq_one_letter_code
_entity_poly.pdbx_strand_id
1 'polypeptide(L)'
;MYRIAQTAARLDVSPSQILRWTREFGRWLTAEATLANPGSRDGVSRLTPSGYYSEDDINILRRIQQWQHEGMSDEEIVARLTAQNRDEATVEGALHPLASAKDSEAMPPSAGAVPRKAAPERGRLKRGGRPRHGSGQRLRVNRANREQLAANTTRQSASQSAPPADKTAEIARAGVGKSSNREEGQRDDGSISAGLVKAAPPSSAQLLQRNLESQQALLATQQQQRELLTTLREQSSSLRVENIQLRKRLRMMEEQMSRLKEYDWNQRQLIEERMAQVEQELAEARAKRTWWQRLMGR
;
A
#
# COMPACT_ATOMS: atom_id res chain seq x y z
N MET A 1 13.35 -11.08 -17.93
CA MET A 1 13.51 -9.84 -17.14
C MET A 1 13.00 -8.66 -17.95
N TYR A 2 12.28 -7.74 -17.33
CA TYR A 2 11.59 -6.62 -17.99
C TYR A 2 12.10 -5.29 -17.48
N ARG A 3 12.31 -4.33 -18.38
CA ARG A 3 12.66 -2.96 -17.98
C ARG A 3 11.47 -2.23 -17.37
N ILE A 4 11.71 -1.20 -16.55
CA ILE A 4 10.63 -0.43 -15.91
C ILE A 4 9.54 0.05 -16.88
N ALA A 5 9.90 0.51 -18.08
CA ALA A 5 8.94 0.93 -19.09
C ALA A 5 8.10 -0.24 -19.66
N GLN A 6 8.70 -1.42 -19.79
CA GLN A 6 8.00 -2.63 -20.24
C GLN A 6 7.08 -3.17 -19.14
N THR A 7 7.54 -3.17 -17.89
CA THR A 7 6.74 -3.53 -16.71
C THR A 7 5.54 -2.60 -16.56
N ALA A 8 5.76 -1.29 -16.68
CA ALA A 8 4.72 -0.26 -16.68
C ALA A 8 3.67 -0.49 -17.78
N ALA A 9 4.11 -0.74 -19.02
CA ALA A 9 3.21 -1.00 -20.14
C ALA A 9 2.38 -2.29 -19.95
N ARG A 10 2.98 -3.33 -19.36
CA ARG A 10 2.30 -4.63 -19.16
C ARG A 10 1.27 -4.61 -18.04
N LEU A 11 1.46 -3.73 -17.04
CA LEU A 11 0.53 -3.54 -15.92
C LEU A 11 -0.45 -2.39 -16.15
N ASP A 12 -0.34 -1.67 -17.28
CA ASP A 12 -1.11 -0.46 -17.58
C ASP A 12 -1.02 0.60 -16.46
N VAL A 13 0.18 0.85 -15.97
CA VAL A 13 0.46 1.84 -14.91
C VAL A 13 1.62 2.75 -15.29
N SER A 14 1.67 3.95 -14.71
CA SER A 14 2.77 4.87 -14.98
C SER A 14 4.12 4.34 -14.44
N PRO A 15 5.26 4.62 -15.11
CA PRO A 15 6.58 4.25 -14.60
C PRO A 15 6.87 4.80 -13.21
N SER A 16 6.36 6.00 -12.88
CA SER A 16 6.48 6.61 -11.55
C SER A 16 5.78 5.79 -10.46
N GLN A 17 4.64 5.17 -10.79
CA GLN A 17 3.93 4.28 -9.86
C GLN A 17 4.75 3.01 -9.58
N ILE A 18 5.37 2.43 -10.61
CA ILE A 18 6.30 1.30 -10.44
C ILE A 18 7.48 1.68 -9.54
N LEU A 19 8.07 2.88 -9.71
CA LEU A 19 9.14 3.38 -8.85
C LEU A 19 8.70 3.53 -7.39
N ARG A 20 7.49 4.05 -7.17
CA ARG A 20 6.89 4.17 -5.83
C ARG A 20 6.69 2.80 -5.21
N TRP A 21 6.05 1.88 -5.92
CA TRP A 21 5.83 0.51 -5.45
C TRP A 21 7.15 -0.21 -5.17
N THR A 22 8.18 -0.02 -5.99
CA THR A 22 9.51 -0.61 -5.75
C THR A 22 10.14 -0.08 -4.46
N ARG A 23 9.87 1.18 -4.08
CA ARG A 23 10.35 1.77 -2.82
C ARG A 23 9.57 1.26 -1.61
N GLU A 24 8.26 1.14 -1.72
CA GLU A 24 7.36 0.75 -0.62
C GLU A 24 7.36 -0.78 -0.40
N PHE A 25 7.36 -1.55 -1.48
CA PHE A 25 7.22 -3.00 -1.50
C PHE A 25 8.50 -3.75 -1.92
N GLY A 26 9.64 -3.06 -1.99
CA GLY A 26 10.90 -3.63 -2.46
C GLY A 26 11.32 -4.92 -1.73
N ARG A 27 10.98 -5.06 -0.44
CA ARG A 27 11.35 -6.25 0.35
C ARG A 27 10.73 -7.57 -0.14
N TRP A 28 9.64 -7.51 -0.92
CA TRP A 28 9.01 -8.70 -1.52
C TRP A 28 9.43 -8.92 -2.97
N LEU A 29 10.06 -7.93 -3.59
CA LEU A 29 10.57 -8.04 -4.94
C LEU A 29 11.96 -8.70 -4.91
N THR A 30 12.36 -9.27 -6.04
CA THR A 30 13.69 -9.82 -6.20
C THR A 30 14.77 -8.76 -5.96
N ALA A 31 15.97 -9.22 -5.56
CA ALA A 31 17.12 -8.35 -5.38
C ALA A 31 17.42 -7.55 -6.67
N GLU A 32 17.18 -8.11 -7.85
CA GLU A 32 17.40 -7.44 -9.14
C GLU A 32 16.51 -6.20 -9.34
N ALA A 33 15.27 -6.25 -8.86
CA ALA A 33 14.35 -5.11 -8.90
C ALA A 33 14.74 -4.01 -7.92
N THR A 34 15.33 -4.37 -6.77
CA THR A 34 15.66 -3.45 -5.68
C THR A 34 17.12 -3.02 -5.63
N LEU A 35 18.02 -3.69 -6.35
CA LEU A 35 19.46 -3.50 -6.30
C LEU A 35 19.78 -2.02 -6.49
N ALA A 36 20.08 -1.36 -5.39
CA ALA A 36 20.72 -0.07 -5.41
C ALA A 36 22.06 -0.28 -6.10
N ASN A 37 22.34 0.54 -7.11
CA ASN A 37 23.56 0.47 -7.90
C ASN A 37 24.78 0.24 -6.97
N PRO A 38 25.47 -0.93 -7.02
CA PRO A 38 26.46 -1.31 -6.02
C PRO A 38 27.68 -0.39 -5.97
N GLY A 39 27.80 0.55 -6.91
CA GLY A 39 28.82 1.60 -6.93
C GLY A 39 28.49 2.86 -6.10
N SER A 40 27.31 2.97 -5.48
CA SER A 40 26.96 4.14 -4.66
C SER A 40 27.63 4.08 -3.29
N ARG A 41 28.89 4.53 -3.25
CA ARG A 41 29.81 4.48 -2.09
C ARG A 41 29.43 5.40 -0.93
N ASP A 42 28.43 6.27 -1.10
CA ASP A 42 28.18 7.38 -0.17
C ASP A 42 27.18 7.09 0.97
N GLY A 43 26.66 5.86 1.11
CA GLY A 43 25.78 5.49 2.25
C GLY A 43 24.43 6.23 2.31
N VAL A 44 24.24 7.27 1.49
CA VAL A 44 22.99 7.96 1.20
C VAL A 44 22.48 7.43 -0.14
N SER A 45 22.37 6.10 -0.25
CA SER A 45 21.84 5.45 -1.45
C SER A 45 20.36 5.78 -1.56
N ARG A 46 20.06 6.86 -2.28
CA ARG A 46 18.76 7.02 -2.93
C ARG A 46 18.59 5.77 -3.77
N LEU A 47 17.72 4.87 -3.33
CA LEU A 47 17.33 3.65 -4.04
C LEU A 47 16.93 4.05 -5.47
N THR A 48 17.90 4.03 -6.37
CA THR A 48 17.68 4.08 -7.81
C THR A 48 17.45 2.64 -8.22
N PRO A 49 16.21 2.27 -8.59
CA PRO A 49 15.88 0.88 -8.92
C PRO A 49 16.75 0.39 -10.07
N SER A 50 17.35 -0.79 -9.90
CA SER A 50 18.24 -1.44 -10.88
C SER A 50 17.54 -1.72 -12.22
N GLY A 51 16.21 -1.60 -12.27
CA GLY A 51 15.46 -1.33 -13.49
C GLY A 51 15.06 -2.58 -14.26
N TYR A 52 15.35 -3.78 -13.73
CA TYR A 52 14.92 -5.06 -14.26
C TYR A 52 13.99 -5.77 -13.27
N TYR A 53 12.87 -6.29 -13.77
CA TYR A 53 11.86 -7.01 -13.01
C TYR A 53 11.75 -8.45 -13.54
N SER A 54 11.70 -9.43 -12.65
CA SER A 54 11.40 -10.83 -13.01
C SER A 54 9.90 -11.00 -13.34
N GLU A 55 9.50 -12.18 -13.83
CA GLU A 55 8.06 -12.46 -14.01
C GLU A 55 7.34 -12.55 -12.64
N ASP A 56 8.03 -13.06 -11.61
CA ASP A 56 7.50 -13.13 -10.24
C ASP A 56 7.25 -11.74 -9.66
N ASP A 57 8.18 -10.80 -9.90
CA ASP A 57 8.00 -9.39 -9.53
C ASP A 57 6.75 -8.80 -10.18
N ILE A 58 6.52 -9.09 -11.46
CA ILE A 58 5.32 -8.63 -12.17
C ILE A 58 4.05 -9.22 -11.55
N ASN A 59 4.07 -10.49 -11.14
CA ASN A 59 2.94 -11.12 -10.47
C ASN A 59 2.66 -10.51 -9.08
N ILE A 60 3.70 -10.11 -8.35
CA ILE A 60 3.57 -9.36 -7.08
C ILE A 60 2.98 -7.98 -7.35
N LEU A 61 3.51 -7.23 -8.31
CA LEU A 61 3.02 -5.89 -8.65
C LEU A 61 1.58 -5.91 -9.16
N ARG A 62 1.18 -6.95 -9.91
CA ARG A 62 -0.21 -7.16 -10.36
C ARG A 62 -1.16 -7.38 -9.18
N ARG A 63 -0.75 -8.15 -8.16
CA ARG A 63 -1.55 -8.33 -6.93
C ARG A 63 -1.68 -7.04 -6.14
N ILE A 64 -0.60 -6.29 -5.99
CA ILE A 64 -0.61 -4.96 -5.34
C ILE A 64 -1.59 -4.02 -6.07
N GLN A 65 -1.53 -3.98 -7.40
CA GLN A 65 -2.46 -3.21 -8.22
C GLN A 65 -3.92 -3.62 -7.97
N GLN A 66 -4.20 -4.92 -7.97
CA GLN A 66 -5.53 -5.44 -7.71
C GLN A 66 -6.05 -5.02 -6.32
N TRP A 67 -5.24 -5.16 -5.27
CA TRP A 67 -5.65 -4.75 -3.91
C TRP A 67 -5.82 -3.24 -3.76
N GLN A 68 -5.02 -2.42 -4.47
CA GLN A 68 -5.26 -0.98 -4.51
C GLN A 68 -6.58 -0.63 -5.22
N HIS A 69 -6.99 -1.38 -6.26
CA HIS A 69 -8.31 -1.22 -6.88
C HIS A 69 -9.46 -1.67 -5.96
N GLU A 70 -9.22 -2.65 -5.09
CA GLU A 70 -10.15 -3.06 -4.02
C GLU A 70 -10.23 -2.01 -2.88
N GLY A 71 -9.40 -0.96 -2.92
CA GLY A 71 -9.38 0.11 -1.93
C GLY A 71 -8.57 -0.20 -0.67
N MET A 72 -7.75 -1.24 -0.70
CA MET A 72 -6.87 -1.63 0.40
C MET A 72 -5.76 -0.60 0.59
N SER A 73 -5.45 -0.27 1.85
CA SER A 73 -4.35 0.64 2.19
C SER A 73 -2.98 -0.02 2.00
N ASP A 74 -1.94 0.80 1.83
CA ASP A 74 -0.57 0.29 1.62
C ASP A 74 -0.10 -0.56 2.84
N GLU A 75 -0.55 -0.24 4.06
CA GLU A 75 -0.24 -1.01 5.29
C GLU A 75 -0.90 -2.40 5.29
N GLU A 76 -2.16 -2.48 4.88
CA GLU A 76 -2.90 -3.74 4.76
C GLU A 76 -2.30 -4.63 3.66
N ILE A 77 -1.88 -4.04 2.53
CA ILE A 77 -1.17 -4.74 1.46
C ILE A 77 0.13 -5.35 2.00
N VAL A 78 0.91 -4.60 2.78
CA VAL A 78 2.13 -5.10 3.44
C VAL A 78 1.81 -6.26 4.37
N ALA A 79 0.78 -6.16 5.21
CA ALA A 79 0.38 -7.23 6.12
C ALA A 79 -0.01 -8.49 5.36
N ARG A 80 -0.74 -8.35 4.25
CA ARG A 80 -1.19 -9.45 3.41
C ARG A 80 -0.05 -10.15 2.67
N LEU A 81 0.89 -9.39 2.09
CA LEU A 81 2.12 -9.95 1.48
C LEU A 81 2.97 -10.70 2.51
N THR A 82 3.03 -10.19 3.75
CA THR A 82 3.78 -10.84 4.83
C THR A 82 3.15 -12.18 5.23
N ALA A 83 1.81 -12.23 5.31
CA ALA A 83 1.10 -13.47 5.59
C ALA A 83 1.33 -14.51 4.49
N GLN A 84 1.24 -14.10 3.21
CA GLN A 84 1.41 -15.01 2.08
C GLN A 84 2.84 -15.61 1.99
N ASN A 85 3.88 -14.80 2.20
CA ASN A 85 5.25 -15.31 2.22
C ASN A 85 5.51 -16.29 3.37
N ARG A 86 4.79 -16.16 4.49
CA ARG A 86 4.91 -17.08 5.63
C ARG A 86 4.34 -18.46 5.28
N ASP A 87 3.25 -18.49 4.52
CA ASP A 87 2.63 -19.74 4.09
C ASP A 87 3.52 -20.46 3.06
N GLU A 88 4.08 -19.73 2.10
CA GLU A 88 5.02 -20.28 1.11
C GLU A 88 6.29 -20.86 1.77
N ALA A 89 6.87 -20.14 2.75
CA ALA A 89 8.02 -20.64 3.52
C ALA A 89 7.69 -21.91 4.34
N THR A 90 6.44 -22.06 4.78
CA THR A 90 5.99 -23.24 5.53
C THR A 90 5.89 -24.46 4.61
N VAL A 91 5.45 -24.30 3.37
CA VAL A 91 5.33 -25.38 2.39
C VAL A 91 6.71 -25.86 1.92
N GLU A 92 7.64 -24.95 1.62
CA GLU A 92 9.01 -25.33 1.23
C GLU A 92 9.79 -25.96 2.40
N GLY A 93 9.60 -25.48 3.64
CA GLY A 93 10.20 -26.06 4.83
C GLY A 93 9.67 -27.45 5.20
N ALA A 94 8.39 -27.73 4.91
CA ALA A 94 7.76 -29.02 5.24
C ALA A 94 8.13 -30.16 4.28
N LEU A 95 8.58 -29.87 3.06
CA LEU A 95 8.99 -30.87 2.07
C LEU A 95 10.48 -31.25 2.13
N HIS A 96 11.28 -30.54 2.96
CA HIS A 96 12.72 -30.78 3.08
C HIS A 96 13.27 -31.40 4.40
N PRO A 97 12.51 -32.10 5.28
CA PRO A 97 13.09 -32.70 6.49
C PRO A 97 13.66 -34.13 6.32
N LEU A 98 13.65 -34.73 5.12
CA LEU A 98 13.96 -36.18 4.96
C LEU A 98 15.35 -36.53 4.40
N ALA A 99 16.24 -35.56 4.13
CA ALA A 99 17.52 -35.85 3.46
C ALA A 99 18.80 -35.63 4.30
N SER A 100 18.70 -35.33 5.61
CA SER A 100 19.89 -35.07 6.45
C SER A 100 19.81 -35.78 7.81
N ALA A 101 19.57 -37.09 7.77
CA ALA A 101 19.58 -37.95 8.95
C ALA A 101 20.28 -39.29 8.65
N LYS A 102 21.53 -39.23 8.19
CA LYS A 102 22.50 -40.33 8.30
C LYS A 102 23.87 -39.70 8.56
N ASP A 103 24.61 -40.30 9.48
CA ASP A 103 26.03 -40.05 9.78
C ASP A 103 26.33 -39.02 10.88
N SER A 104 25.88 -39.30 12.12
CA SER A 104 26.66 -38.96 13.31
C SER A 104 26.17 -39.75 14.52
N GLU A 105 26.50 -41.04 14.55
CA GLU A 105 26.42 -41.92 15.72
C GLU A 105 27.85 -42.19 16.18
N ALA A 106 28.31 -41.54 17.25
CA ALA A 106 29.39 -42.03 18.13
C ALA A 106 29.63 -41.12 19.36
N MET A 107 28.92 -41.46 20.44
CA MET A 107 29.31 -41.50 21.86
C MET A 107 29.75 -40.26 22.69
N PRO A 108 29.46 -40.30 24.03
CA PRO A 108 29.57 -39.20 25.00
C PRO A 108 30.63 -39.51 26.09
N PRO A 109 30.46 -39.09 27.37
CA PRO A 109 30.63 -37.77 27.95
C PRO A 109 31.81 -37.75 28.96
N SER A 110 32.43 -36.58 29.21
CA SER A 110 33.33 -36.45 30.37
C SER A 110 33.10 -35.15 31.11
N ALA A 111 32.94 -35.31 32.42
CA ALA A 111 32.63 -34.32 33.43
C ALA A 111 33.86 -33.49 33.83
N GLY A 112 33.60 -32.27 34.33
CA GLY A 112 34.59 -31.42 34.97
C GLY A 112 34.08 -29.98 35.05
N ALA A 113 33.27 -29.62 36.05
CA ALA A 113 33.69 -29.22 37.40
C ALA A 113 34.27 -27.78 37.49
N VAL A 114 33.36 -26.82 37.74
CA VAL A 114 33.41 -25.74 38.76
C VAL A 114 34.47 -24.58 38.57
N PRO A 115 34.50 -23.51 39.41
CA PRO A 115 33.88 -22.18 39.21
C PRO A 115 34.86 -20.97 39.25
N ARG A 116 34.36 -19.74 38.95
CA ARG A 116 34.43 -18.50 39.80
C ARG A 116 34.62 -17.17 39.04
N LYS A 117 33.78 -16.21 39.50
CA LYS A 117 34.05 -14.79 39.85
C LYS A 117 34.35 -13.73 38.78
N ALA A 118 33.80 -12.54 39.13
CA ALA A 118 34.16 -11.16 38.78
C ALA A 118 33.60 -10.63 37.46
N ALA A 119 33.15 -9.39 37.30
CA ALA A 119 32.80 -8.27 38.19
C ALA A 119 31.96 -7.30 37.31
N PRO A 120 31.21 -6.35 37.88
CA PRO A 120 30.36 -5.43 37.12
C PRO A 120 31.19 -4.28 36.54
N GLU A 121 31.40 -4.28 35.23
CA GLU A 121 32.04 -3.15 34.55
C GLU A 121 31.02 -2.02 34.36
N ARG A 122 31.26 -0.92 35.08
CA ARG A 122 30.49 0.32 34.99
C ARG A 122 30.74 0.98 33.64
N GLY A 123 29.85 0.71 32.69
CA GLY A 123 29.74 1.42 31.42
C GLY A 123 29.52 2.93 31.64
N ARG A 124 30.60 3.67 31.40
CA ARG A 124 30.73 5.13 31.44
C ARG A 124 29.75 5.78 30.45
N LEU A 125 28.65 6.33 30.95
CA LEU A 125 27.71 7.15 30.18
C LEU A 125 28.46 8.36 29.59
N LYS A 126 28.73 8.31 28.28
CA LYS A 126 29.17 9.48 27.50
C LYS A 126 28.03 10.50 27.53
N ARG A 127 28.28 11.63 28.19
CA ARG A 127 27.43 12.81 28.17
C ARG A 127 27.22 13.25 26.72
N GLY A 128 25.97 13.23 26.28
CA GLY A 128 25.56 13.72 24.97
C GLY A 128 25.98 15.18 24.79
N GLY A 129 26.70 15.44 23.71
CA GLY A 129 26.97 16.78 23.22
C GLY A 129 25.64 17.44 22.83
N ARG A 130 25.43 18.64 23.34
CA ARG A 130 24.33 19.52 22.94
C ARG A 130 24.45 19.81 21.43
N PRO A 131 23.38 19.64 20.62
CA PRO A 131 23.40 20.11 19.26
C PRO A 131 23.38 21.64 19.25
N ARG A 132 24.41 22.23 18.63
CA ARG A 132 24.46 23.66 18.32
C ARG A 132 23.28 24.02 17.43
N HIS A 133 22.53 25.03 17.85
CA HIS A 133 21.50 25.71 17.06
C HIS A 133 22.05 26.16 15.71
N GLY A 134 21.62 25.50 14.64
CA GLY A 134 21.67 26.02 13.28
C GLY A 134 20.48 26.93 13.05
N SER A 135 20.66 28.21 13.29
CA SER A 135 19.69 29.25 12.98
C SER A 135 19.54 29.44 11.46
N GLY A 136 18.29 29.53 11.00
CA GLY A 136 17.92 30.61 10.09
C GLY A 136 17.97 30.42 8.57
N GLN A 137 17.87 29.22 7.98
CA GLN A 137 17.78 29.10 6.50
C GLN A 137 16.59 28.34 5.91
N ARG A 138 15.63 27.84 6.70
CA ARG A 138 14.57 26.96 6.16
C ARG A 138 13.25 27.61 5.72
N LEU A 139 13.10 28.94 5.80
CA LEU A 139 11.82 29.59 5.50
C LEU A 139 11.65 30.14 4.07
N ARG A 140 12.69 30.11 3.21
CA ARG A 140 12.57 30.62 1.82
C ARG A 140 12.13 29.59 0.78
N VAL A 141 12.21 28.29 1.06
CA VAL A 141 11.88 27.24 0.07
C VAL A 141 10.37 26.97 -0.04
N ASN A 142 9.57 27.36 0.96
CA ASN A 142 8.13 27.03 0.99
C ASN A 142 7.24 28.00 0.20
N ARG A 143 7.71 29.19 -0.18
CA ARG A 143 6.90 30.15 -0.95
C ARG A 143 6.81 29.76 -2.43
N ALA A 144 7.94 29.38 -3.04
CA ALA A 144 7.98 28.96 -4.44
C ALA A 144 7.16 27.68 -4.69
N ASN A 145 7.20 26.70 -3.76
CA ASN A 145 6.39 25.50 -3.87
C ASN A 145 4.88 25.76 -3.73
N ARG A 146 4.49 26.75 -2.92
CA ARG A 146 3.07 27.09 -2.72
C ARG A 146 2.47 27.77 -3.95
N GLU A 147 3.24 28.58 -4.67
CA GLU A 147 2.80 29.21 -5.93
C GLU A 147 2.66 28.19 -7.08
N GLN A 148 3.53 27.17 -7.14
CA GLN A 148 3.41 26.09 -8.14
C GLN A 148 2.20 25.18 -7.91
N LEU A 149 1.83 24.93 -6.64
CA LEU A 149 0.64 24.14 -6.30
C LEU A 149 -0.67 24.86 -6.66
N ALA A 150 -0.69 26.20 -6.55
CA ALA A 150 -1.84 27.00 -6.97
C ALA A 150 -2.02 26.97 -8.50
N ALA A 151 -0.93 27.11 -9.27
CA ALA A 151 -0.99 27.11 -10.73
C ALA A 151 -1.45 25.76 -11.33
N ASN A 152 -1.06 24.63 -10.73
CA ASN A 152 -1.52 23.31 -11.19
C ASN A 152 -3.00 23.03 -10.87
N THR A 153 -3.51 23.58 -9.77
CA THR A 153 -4.93 23.43 -9.39
C THR A 153 -5.85 24.16 -10.38
N THR A 154 -5.45 25.35 -10.85
CA THR A 154 -6.20 26.11 -11.85
C THR A 154 -6.19 25.46 -13.24
N ARG A 155 -5.10 24.77 -13.63
CA ARG A 155 -5.07 24.03 -14.90
C ARG A 155 -5.95 22.79 -14.90
N GLN A 156 -6.02 22.05 -13.79
CA GLN A 156 -6.86 20.85 -13.70
C GLN A 156 -8.36 21.17 -13.72
N SER A 157 -8.76 22.32 -13.17
CA SER A 157 -10.15 22.77 -13.20
C SER A 157 -10.59 23.30 -14.57
N ALA A 158 -9.67 23.82 -15.39
CA ALA A 158 -9.97 24.23 -16.77
C ALA A 158 -10.14 23.04 -17.75
N SER A 159 -9.51 21.88 -17.48
CA SER A 159 -9.63 20.68 -18.32
C SER A 159 -10.88 19.83 -18.09
N GLN A 160 -11.71 20.15 -17.10
CA GLN A 160 -12.95 19.39 -16.80
C GLN A 160 -14.24 20.04 -17.33
N SER A 161 -14.18 21.23 -17.95
CA SER A 161 -15.37 21.91 -18.49
C SER A 161 -15.53 21.81 -20.00
N ALA A 162 -14.76 20.95 -20.69
CA ALA A 162 -14.98 20.69 -22.11
C ALA A 162 -16.09 19.63 -22.26
N PRO A 163 -17.20 19.91 -22.96
CA PRO A 163 -18.25 18.93 -23.19
C PRO A 163 -17.69 17.74 -24.01
N PRO A 164 -18.08 16.50 -23.70
CA PRO A 164 -17.62 15.33 -24.43
C PRO A 164 -18.18 15.37 -25.86
N ALA A 165 -17.30 15.50 -26.84
CA ALA A 165 -17.65 15.27 -28.23
C ALA A 165 -18.17 13.83 -28.41
N ASP A 166 -19.35 13.70 -29.02
CA ASP A 166 -20.00 12.45 -29.39
C ASP A 166 -19.02 11.46 -30.05
N LYS A 167 -18.78 10.34 -29.36
CA LYS A 167 -18.05 9.17 -29.90
C LYS A 167 -18.97 7.94 -29.96
N THR A 168 -20.20 8.12 -30.40
CA THR A 168 -21.24 7.06 -30.45
C THR A 168 -21.26 6.24 -31.75
N ALA A 169 -20.25 6.35 -32.64
CA ALA A 169 -20.33 5.74 -33.97
C ALA A 169 -19.41 4.53 -34.26
N GLU A 170 -18.60 4.02 -33.32
CA GLU A 170 -17.55 3.05 -33.71
C GLU A 170 -17.36 1.85 -32.75
N ILE A 171 -18.44 1.19 -32.33
CA ILE A 171 -18.35 -0.15 -31.71
C ILE A 171 -19.48 -1.03 -32.25
N ALA A 172 -19.36 -1.41 -33.52
CA ALA A 172 -20.13 -2.48 -34.12
C ALA A 172 -19.25 -3.24 -35.12
N ARG A 173 -18.27 -4.01 -34.63
CA ARG A 173 -17.59 -5.12 -35.34
C ARG A 173 -16.39 -5.66 -34.53
N ALA A 174 -16.65 -6.63 -33.66
CA ALA A 174 -15.70 -7.69 -33.25
C ALA A 174 -16.50 -8.66 -32.37
N GLY A 175 -16.94 -9.80 -32.90
CA GLY A 175 -16.21 -11.07 -32.79
C GLY A 175 -16.72 -11.80 -31.54
N VAL A 176 -17.72 -12.69 -31.63
CA VAL A 176 -17.61 -14.08 -32.11
C VAL A 176 -16.33 -14.75 -31.60
N GLY A 177 -16.46 -15.64 -30.60
CA GLY A 177 -15.48 -16.70 -30.40
C GLY A 177 -15.30 -17.21 -28.97
N LYS A 178 -15.85 -18.41 -28.74
CA LYS A 178 -15.32 -19.49 -27.86
C LYS A 178 -15.40 -19.30 -26.33
N SER A 179 -16.57 -19.65 -25.79
CA SER A 179 -16.67 -20.25 -24.46
C SER A 179 -16.41 -21.75 -24.57
N SER A 180 -15.20 -22.16 -24.19
CA SER A 180 -14.80 -23.55 -24.00
C SER A 180 -15.10 -23.95 -22.55
N ASN A 181 -16.35 -24.32 -22.24
CA ASN A 181 -16.64 -25.07 -21.02
C ASN A 181 -16.27 -26.54 -21.27
N ARG A 182 -15.10 -26.92 -20.77
CA ARG A 182 -14.64 -28.30 -20.67
C ARG A 182 -14.99 -28.77 -19.26
N GLU A 183 -16.17 -29.36 -19.13
CA GLU A 183 -16.55 -30.15 -17.95
C GLU A 183 -16.07 -31.59 -18.18
N GLU A 184 -14.97 -31.95 -17.53
CA GLU A 184 -14.76 -33.30 -16.98
C GLU A 184 -15.88 -33.51 -15.95
N GLY A 185 -16.65 -34.60 -15.92
CA GLY A 185 -16.25 -35.99 -16.05
C GLY A 185 -16.88 -36.73 -14.88
N GLN A 186 -18.18 -37.03 -14.95
CA GLN A 186 -18.86 -37.92 -14.01
C GLN A 186 -19.62 -38.95 -14.84
N ARG A 187 -19.03 -40.14 -14.96
CA ARG A 187 -19.64 -41.32 -15.58
C ARG A 187 -20.49 -42.00 -14.51
N ASP A 188 -21.79 -41.77 -14.54
CA ASP A 188 -22.76 -42.63 -13.87
C ASP A 188 -23.38 -43.54 -14.94
N ASP A 189 -22.91 -44.78 -14.97
CA ASP A 189 -23.46 -45.89 -15.73
C ASP A 189 -24.79 -46.33 -15.11
N GLY A 190 -25.82 -45.50 -15.28
CA GLY A 190 -27.20 -45.78 -14.92
C GLY A 190 -27.99 -46.23 -16.14
N SER A 191 -28.05 -47.54 -16.37
CA SER A 191 -28.91 -48.21 -17.35
C SER A 191 -30.39 -47.83 -17.14
N ILE A 192 -30.87 -46.78 -17.81
CA ILE A 192 -32.30 -46.48 -17.93
C ILE A 192 -32.81 -47.13 -19.21
N SER A 193 -33.51 -48.23 -19.01
CA SER A 193 -34.24 -49.01 -20.00
C SER A 193 -35.10 -48.12 -20.90
N ALA A 194 -34.90 -48.28 -22.21
CA ALA A 194 -35.56 -47.56 -23.29
C ALA A 194 -37.08 -47.77 -23.30
N GLY A 195 -37.81 -46.92 -22.59
CA GLY A 195 -39.20 -46.59 -22.88
C GLY A 195 -39.23 -45.54 -23.99
N LEU A 196 -39.01 -45.95 -25.24
CA LEU A 196 -39.07 -45.09 -26.43
C LEU A 196 -40.54 -44.71 -26.69
N VAL A 197 -41.05 -43.75 -25.92
CA VAL A 197 -42.33 -43.11 -26.18
C VAL A 197 -42.15 -42.29 -27.45
N LYS A 198 -42.76 -42.76 -28.54
CA LYS A 198 -42.86 -42.09 -29.84
C LYS A 198 -43.66 -40.79 -29.69
N ALA A 199 -43.03 -39.74 -29.16
CA ALA A 199 -43.63 -38.43 -29.06
C ALA A 199 -43.91 -37.90 -30.48
N ALA A 200 -45.17 -37.62 -30.77
CA ALA A 200 -45.55 -36.96 -32.01
C ALA A 200 -44.78 -35.63 -32.14
N PRO A 201 -44.35 -35.23 -33.34
CA PRO A 201 -43.63 -33.98 -33.53
C PRO A 201 -44.48 -32.83 -32.99
N PRO A 202 -43.89 -31.89 -32.22
CA PRO A 202 -44.63 -30.77 -31.67
C PRO A 202 -45.29 -30.01 -32.81
N SER A 203 -46.56 -29.64 -32.62
CA SER A 203 -47.28 -28.90 -33.64
C SER A 203 -46.59 -27.56 -33.88
N SER A 204 -46.63 -27.04 -35.11
CA SER A 204 -46.05 -25.74 -35.45
C SER A 204 -46.56 -24.62 -34.54
N ALA A 205 -47.82 -24.70 -34.08
CA ALA A 205 -48.40 -23.79 -33.12
C ALA A 205 -47.66 -23.79 -31.77
N GLN A 206 -47.25 -24.95 -31.26
CA GLN A 206 -46.47 -25.05 -30.02
C GLN A 206 -45.07 -24.45 -30.16
N LEU A 207 -44.44 -24.61 -31.33
CA LEU A 207 -43.12 -24.01 -31.59
C LEU A 207 -43.21 -22.48 -31.64
N LEU A 208 -44.25 -21.93 -32.26
CA LEU A 208 -44.49 -20.48 -32.29
C LEU A 208 -44.76 -19.92 -30.89
N GLN A 209 -45.57 -20.62 -30.10
CA GLN A 209 -45.84 -20.21 -28.73
C GLN A 209 -44.57 -20.25 -27.87
N ARG A 210 -43.76 -21.30 -27.98
CA ARG A 210 -42.46 -21.39 -27.29
C ARG A 210 -41.49 -20.28 -27.73
N ASN A 211 -41.52 -19.89 -29.00
CA ASN A 211 -40.71 -18.78 -29.51
C ASN A 211 -41.21 -17.43 -28.96
N LEU A 212 -42.52 -17.22 -28.87
CA LEU A 212 -43.10 -16.03 -28.25
C LEU A 212 -42.74 -15.94 -26.76
N GLU A 213 -42.85 -17.06 -26.03
CA GLU A 213 -42.47 -17.14 -24.61
C GLU A 213 -40.97 -16.87 -24.42
N SER A 214 -40.10 -17.40 -25.29
CA SER A 214 -38.66 -17.16 -25.18
C SER A 214 -38.29 -15.71 -25.49
N GLN A 215 -38.95 -15.08 -26.47
CA GLN A 215 -38.78 -13.65 -26.75
C GLN A 215 -39.27 -12.79 -25.58
N GLN A 216 -40.41 -13.14 -24.97
CA GLN A 216 -40.92 -12.43 -23.80
C GLN A 216 -39.99 -12.56 -22.60
N ALA A 217 -39.44 -13.75 -22.36
CA ALA A 217 -38.43 -13.98 -21.32
C ALA A 217 -37.14 -13.19 -21.57
N LEU A 218 -36.70 -13.09 -22.83
CA LEU A 218 -35.53 -12.31 -23.21
C LEU A 218 -35.74 -10.81 -22.95
N LEU A 219 -36.92 -10.27 -23.27
CA LEU A 219 -37.24 -8.87 -22.98
C LEU A 219 -37.32 -8.61 -21.46
N ALA A 220 -37.91 -9.52 -20.70
CA ALA A 220 -37.99 -9.41 -19.24
C ALA A 220 -36.59 -9.42 -18.59
N THR A 221 -35.69 -10.32 -19.04
CA THR A 221 -34.32 -10.37 -18.53
C THR A 221 -33.51 -9.13 -18.92
N GLN A 222 -33.69 -8.59 -20.13
CA GLN A 222 -33.06 -7.32 -20.52
C GLN A 222 -33.54 -6.15 -19.66
N GLN A 223 -34.83 -6.11 -19.32
CA GLN A 223 -35.38 -5.08 -18.43
C GLN A 223 -34.80 -5.20 -17.02
N GLN A 224 -34.71 -6.42 -16.47
CA GLN A 224 -34.08 -6.67 -15.17
C GLN A 224 -32.60 -6.26 -15.16
N GLN A 225 -31.86 -6.52 -16.23
CA GLN A 225 -30.46 -6.08 -16.35
C GLN A 225 -30.33 -4.56 -16.32
N ARG A 226 -31.26 -3.83 -16.96
CA ARG A 226 -31.27 -2.35 -16.91
C ARG A 226 -31.52 -1.84 -15.50
N GLU A 227 -32.45 -2.44 -14.78
CA GLU A 227 -32.77 -2.09 -13.38
C GLU A 227 -31.59 -2.37 -12.43
N LEU A 228 -30.87 -3.48 -12.64
CA LEU A 228 -29.63 -3.75 -11.90
C LEU A 228 -28.54 -2.73 -12.23
N LEU A 229 -28.38 -2.34 -13.50
CA LEU A 229 -27.40 -1.32 -13.87
C LEU A 229 -27.75 0.07 -13.31
N THR A 230 -29.04 0.44 -13.24
CA THR A 230 -29.44 1.70 -12.63
C THR A 230 -29.18 1.71 -11.13
N THR A 231 -29.55 0.65 -10.41
CA THR A 231 -29.28 0.55 -8.96
C THR A 231 -27.79 0.55 -8.64
N LEU A 232 -26.97 -0.20 -9.40
CA LEU A 232 -25.51 -0.19 -9.25
C LEU A 232 -24.92 1.20 -9.53
N ARG A 233 -25.43 1.91 -10.54
CA ARG A 233 -25.01 3.28 -10.85
C ARG A 233 -25.35 4.23 -9.71
N GLU A 234 -26.55 4.15 -9.16
CA GLU A 234 -26.99 4.95 -8.01
C GLU A 234 -26.12 4.66 -6.78
N GLN A 235 -25.90 3.39 -6.43
CA GLN A 235 -25.01 2.99 -5.34
C GLN A 235 -23.59 3.52 -5.54
N SER A 236 -23.04 3.40 -6.74
CA SER A 236 -21.71 3.92 -7.06
C SER A 236 -21.62 5.44 -6.88
N SER A 237 -22.68 6.17 -7.20
CA SER A 237 -22.74 7.62 -7.02
C SER A 237 -22.85 8.01 -5.54
N SER A 238 -23.64 7.26 -4.77
CA SER A 238 -23.78 7.44 -3.32
C SER A 238 -22.45 7.24 -2.59
N LEU A 239 -21.74 6.14 -2.89
CA LEU A 239 -20.42 5.85 -2.32
C LEU A 239 -19.38 6.92 -2.67
N ARG A 240 -19.43 7.49 -3.87
CA ARG A 240 -18.55 8.62 -4.24
C ARG A 240 -18.82 9.85 -3.38
N VAL A 241 -20.09 10.18 -3.14
CA VAL A 241 -20.48 11.31 -2.28
C VAL A 241 -20.00 11.07 -0.85
N GLU A 242 -20.22 9.88 -0.30
CA GLU A 242 -19.75 9.53 1.05
C GLU A 242 -18.22 9.59 1.14
N ASN A 243 -17.49 9.07 0.15
CA ASN A 243 -16.03 9.14 0.13
C ASN A 243 -15.52 10.59 0.15
N ILE A 244 -16.16 11.49 -0.60
CA ILE A 244 -15.87 12.93 -0.57
C ILE A 244 -16.13 13.51 0.84
N GLN A 245 -17.23 13.12 1.48
CA GLN A 245 -17.55 13.57 2.84
C GLN A 245 -16.53 13.06 3.87
N LEU A 246 -16.11 11.79 3.78
CA LEU A 246 -15.09 11.22 4.65
C LEU A 246 -13.74 11.94 4.49
N ARG A 247 -13.31 12.19 3.25
CA ARG A 247 -12.11 12.99 2.97
C ARG A 247 -12.20 14.39 3.57
N LYS A 248 -13.37 15.03 3.53
CA LYS A 248 -13.58 16.34 4.17
C LYS A 248 -13.46 16.26 5.69
N ARG A 249 -14.05 15.23 6.32
CA ARG A 249 -13.94 15.00 7.77
C ARG A 249 -12.49 14.75 8.20
N LEU A 250 -11.75 13.93 7.46
CA LEU A 250 -10.34 13.69 7.70
C LEU A 250 -9.53 14.99 7.66
N ARG A 251 -9.72 15.83 6.62
CA ARG A 251 -9.05 17.14 6.53
C ARG A 251 -9.37 18.05 7.71
N MET A 252 -10.63 18.07 8.18
CA MET A 252 -11.00 18.86 9.36
C MET A 252 -10.30 18.36 10.63
N MET A 253 -10.21 17.04 10.83
CA MET A 253 -9.48 16.47 11.96
C MET A 253 -7.97 16.75 11.86
N GLU A 254 -7.38 16.64 10.67
CA GLU A 254 -5.97 16.99 10.42
C GLU A 254 -5.68 18.45 10.78
N GLU A 255 -6.60 19.35 10.43
CA GLU A 255 -6.51 20.77 10.79
C GLU A 255 -6.62 20.97 12.31
N GLN A 256 -7.57 20.31 12.98
CA GLN A 256 -7.71 20.36 14.43
C GLN A 256 -6.46 19.84 15.15
N MET A 257 -5.90 18.72 14.70
CA MET A 257 -4.65 18.16 15.23
C MET A 257 -3.46 19.11 15.00
N SER A 258 -3.43 19.82 13.87
CA SER A 258 -2.39 20.81 13.59
C SER A 258 -2.48 22.01 14.53
N ARG A 259 -3.70 22.50 14.81
CA ARG A 259 -3.94 23.59 15.78
C ARG A 259 -3.55 23.20 17.20
N LEU A 260 -3.87 21.98 17.63
CA LEU A 260 -3.47 21.49 18.96
C LEU A 260 -1.95 21.40 19.08
N LYS A 261 -1.26 20.90 18.06
CA LYS A 261 0.22 20.86 18.03
C LYS A 261 0.84 22.25 18.09
N GLU A 262 0.26 23.21 17.37
CA GLU A 262 0.70 24.61 17.40
C GLU A 262 0.51 25.22 18.80
N TYR A 263 -0.65 24.96 19.44
CA TYR A 263 -0.91 25.38 20.81
C TYR A 263 0.10 24.76 21.80
N ASP A 264 0.33 23.45 21.74
CA ASP A 264 1.27 22.76 22.61
C ASP A 264 2.71 23.26 22.43
N TRP A 265 3.10 23.53 21.18
CA TRP A 265 4.41 24.12 20.89
C TRP A 265 4.54 25.52 21.47
N ASN A 266 3.53 26.38 21.30
CA ASN A 266 3.49 27.71 21.89
C ASN A 266 3.54 27.67 23.43
N GLN A 267 2.85 26.71 24.06
CA GLN A 267 2.90 26.50 25.51
C GLN A 267 4.31 26.11 25.98
N ARG A 268 4.98 25.21 25.24
CA ARG A 268 6.36 24.84 25.55
C ARG A 268 7.31 26.03 25.44
N GLN A 269 7.18 26.83 24.37
CA GLN A 269 7.96 28.05 24.21
C GLN A 269 7.70 29.04 25.37
N LEU A 270 6.45 29.24 25.77
CA LEU A 270 6.10 30.11 26.89
C LEU A 270 6.71 29.63 28.22
N ILE A 271 6.71 28.32 28.46
CA ILE A 271 7.33 27.73 29.65
C ILE A 271 8.86 27.91 29.60
N GLU A 272 9.48 27.68 28.45
CA GLU A 272 10.92 27.89 28.23
C GLU A 272 11.31 29.35 28.48
N GLU A 273 10.53 30.32 28.01
CA GLU A 273 10.73 31.75 28.26
C GLU A 273 10.65 32.10 29.74
N ARG A 274 9.62 31.58 30.45
CA ARG A 274 9.48 31.78 31.89
C ARG A 274 10.63 31.17 32.68
N MET A 275 11.10 29.99 32.28
CA MET A 275 12.26 29.35 32.91
C MET A 275 13.54 30.15 32.66
N ALA A 276 13.74 30.66 31.45
CA ALA A 276 14.89 31.51 31.12
C ALA A 276 14.90 32.81 31.94
N GLN A 277 13.74 33.41 32.18
CA GLN A 277 13.60 34.59 33.05
C GLN A 277 14.02 34.28 34.49
N VAL A 278 13.51 33.18 35.06
CA VAL A 278 13.89 32.74 36.41
C VAL A 278 15.39 32.44 36.51
N GLU A 279 15.97 31.80 35.49
CA GLU A 279 17.41 31.55 35.42
C GLU A 279 18.22 32.85 35.39
N GLN A 280 17.75 33.86 34.64
CA GLN A 280 18.38 35.18 34.59
C GLN A 280 18.31 35.89 35.95
N GLU A 281 17.15 35.94 36.60
CA GLU A 281 16.99 36.54 37.93
C GLU A 281 17.87 35.86 38.98
N LEU A 282 17.96 34.52 38.95
CA LEU A 282 18.85 33.76 39.82
C LEU A 282 20.32 34.06 39.54
N ALA A 283 20.71 34.22 38.27
CA ALA A 283 22.06 34.59 37.89
C ALA A 283 22.42 36.00 38.39
N GLU A 284 21.52 36.97 38.25
CA GLU A 284 21.69 38.33 38.76
C GLU A 284 21.79 38.36 40.29
N ALA A 285 20.93 37.59 40.99
CA ALA A 285 20.98 37.47 42.45
C ALA A 285 22.31 36.84 42.92
N ARG A 286 22.79 35.81 42.23
CA ARG A 286 24.12 35.21 42.48
C ARG A 286 25.23 36.23 42.25
N ALA A 287 25.18 36.99 41.15
CA ALA A 287 26.17 38.01 40.85
C ALA A 287 26.22 39.09 41.96
N LYS A 288 25.06 39.63 42.35
CA LYS A 288 24.94 40.57 43.48
C LYS A 288 25.52 39.98 44.76
N ARG A 289 25.21 38.73 45.09
CA ARG A 289 25.76 38.04 46.28
C ARG A 289 27.29 37.94 46.24
N THR A 290 27.86 37.54 45.10
CA THR A 290 29.32 37.44 44.95
C THR A 290 30.00 38.81 45.03
N TRP A 291 29.35 39.85 44.52
CA TRP A 291 29.86 41.22 44.63
C TRP A 291 29.88 41.71 46.07
N TRP A 292 28.78 41.52 46.81
CA TRP A 292 28.71 41.86 48.24
C TRP A 292 29.74 41.10 49.07
N GLN A 293 29.98 39.82 48.77
CA GLN A 293 31.03 39.03 49.45
C GLN A 293 32.41 39.66 49.27
N ARG A 294 32.76 40.08 48.05
CA ARG A 294 34.03 40.75 47.78
C ARG A 294 34.15 42.09 48.50
N LEU A 295 33.07 42.88 48.53
CA LEU A 295 33.09 44.20 49.18
C LEU A 295 33.25 44.10 50.70
N MET A 296 32.63 43.09 51.32
CA MET A 296 32.68 42.88 52.78
C MET A 296 33.97 42.22 53.28
N GLY A 297 34.97 42.00 52.40
CA GLY A 297 36.30 41.54 52.80
C GLY A 297 36.33 40.17 53.50
N ARG A 298 35.32 39.32 53.25
CA ARG A 298 35.32 37.92 53.68
C ARG A 298 35.73 36.98 52.55
#